data_AF-A0AAW5GFM7-F1
#
_entry.id   AF-A0AAW5GFM7-F1
#
_cell.length_a   1.000
_cell.length_b   1.000
_cell.length_c   1.000
_cell.angle_alpha   90.00
_cell.angle_beta   90.00
_cell.angle_gamma   90.00
#
_symmetry.space_group_name_H-M   'P 1'
#
loop_
_entity.id
_entity.type
_entity.pdbx_description
1 polymer ?
#
loop_
_entity_poly.entity_id
_entity_poly.type
_entity_poly.pdbx_seq_one_letter_code
_entity_poly.pdbx_strand_id
1 'polypeptide(L)'
;MKRKIISRNKRFLTSLLDKVLQWDLPLHSVVALSVSTAETKNASRLARRGKLLPDWERGEPWGEEFLLPFAGPSGKIYHYQIVSRRDDG
;
A
#
# COMPACT_ATOMS: atom_id res chain seq x y z
N MET A 1 17.88 -18.63 -15.94
CA MET A 1 16.89 -17.80 -15.19
C MET A 1 16.27 -18.49 -13.96
N LYS A 2 15.84 -19.77 -14.05
CA LYS A 2 15.20 -20.52 -12.93
C LYS A 2 15.98 -20.49 -11.61
N ARG A 3 17.31 -20.72 -11.65
CA ARG A 3 18.18 -20.70 -10.44
C ARG A 3 18.18 -19.35 -9.71
N LYS A 4 18.16 -18.23 -10.44
CA LYS A 4 18.15 -16.87 -9.86
C LYS A 4 16.85 -16.60 -9.12
N ILE A 5 15.71 -16.99 -9.70
CA ILE A 5 14.40 -16.86 -9.06
C ILE A 5 14.33 -17.73 -7.81
N ILE A 6 14.77 -18.98 -7.88
CA ILE A 6 14.79 -19.90 -6.73
C ILE A 6 15.65 -19.33 -5.60
N SER A 7 16.87 -18.87 -5.88
CA SER A 7 17.76 -18.29 -4.88
C SER A 7 17.15 -17.05 -4.21
N ARG A 8 16.56 -16.14 -5.01
CA ARG A 8 15.87 -14.96 -4.49
C ARG A 8 14.70 -15.33 -3.59
N ASN A 9 13.87 -16.27 -4.02
CA ASN A 9 12.69 -16.70 -3.26
C ASN A 9 13.11 -17.38 -1.96
N LYS A 10 14.12 -18.26 -1.98
CA LYS A 10 14.68 -18.87 -0.77
C LYS A 10 15.15 -17.81 0.22
N ARG A 11 15.95 -16.84 -0.22
CA ARG A 11 16.43 -15.74 0.62
C ARG A 11 15.28 -14.94 1.24
N PHE A 12 14.25 -14.65 0.44
CA PHE A 12 13.07 -13.93 0.93
C PHE A 12 12.32 -14.73 2.00
N LEU A 13 12.04 -16.01 1.76
CA LEU A 13 11.37 -16.88 2.74
C LEU A 13 12.19 -17.01 4.03
N THR A 14 13.50 -17.20 3.94
CA THR A 14 14.39 -17.21 5.12
C THR A 14 14.26 -15.91 5.91
N SER A 15 14.29 -14.74 5.25
CA SER A 15 14.13 -13.46 5.95
C SER A 15 12.77 -13.28 6.63
N LEU A 16 11.71 -13.93 6.14
CA LEU A 16 10.41 -13.91 6.79
C LEU A 16 10.41 -14.78 8.05
N LEU A 17 11.04 -15.95 8.00
CA LEU A 17 11.20 -16.82 9.16
C LEU A 17 12.08 -16.16 10.25
N ASP A 18 13.15 -15.46 9.86
CA ASP A 18 13.97 -14.71 10.81
C ASP A 18 13.15 -13.65 11.55
N LYS A 19 12.25 -12.95 10.84
CA LYS A 19 11.34 -11.97 11.45
C LYS A 19 10.30 -12.58 12.36
N VAL A 20 9.79 -13.78 12.04
CA VAL A 20 8.90 -14.52 12.94
C VAL A 20 9.57 -14.75 14.28
N LEU A 21 10.83 -15.19 14.27
CA LEU A 21 11.61 -15.40 15.48
C LEU A 21 11.92 -14.08 16.22
N GLN A 22 12.28 -13.02 15.48
CA GLN A 22 12.66 -11.74 16.07
C GLN A 22 11.49 -10.96 16.68
N TRP A 23 10.32 -11.02 16.05
CA TRP A 23 9.15 -10.24 16.45
C TRP A 23 8.20 -11.03 17.33
N ASP A 24 8.44 -12.33 17.51
CA ASP A 24 7.56 -13.26 18.22
C ASP A 24 6.11 -13.18 17.71
N LEU A 25 5.96 -13.16 16.39
CA LEU A 25 4.68 -13.04 15.70
C LEU A 25 4.41 -14.27 14.82
N PRO A 26 3.16 -14.73 14.71
CA PRO A 26 2.80 -15.77 13.76
C PRO A 26 3.24 -15.44 12.33
N LEU A 27 3.64 -16.46 11.56
CA LEU A 27 4.09 -16.29 10.17
C LEU A 27 3.09 -15.53 9.30
N HIS A 28 1.78 -15.78 9.47
CA HIS A 28 0.74 -15.08 8.71
C HIS A 28 0.76 -13.57 8.97
N SER A 29 0.99 -13.13 10.20
CA SER A 29 1.11 -11.73 10.58
C SER A 29 2.35 -11.09 9.95
N VAL A 30 3.49 -11.76 10.00
CA VAL A 30 4.74 -11.28 9.39
C VAL A 30 4.62 -11.15 7.86
N VAL A 31 3.93 -12.10 7.23
CA VAL A 31 3.61 -12.05 5.79
C VAL A 31 2.68 -10.87 5.51
N ALA A 32 1.60 -10.71 6.25
CA ALA A 32 0.65 -9.60 6.09
C ALA A 32 1.34 -8.23 6.24
N LEU A 33 2.18 -8.06 7.26
CA LEU A 33 2.98 -6.84 7.46
C LEU A 33 3.96 -6.58 6.32
N SER A 34 4.59 -7.64 5.79
CA SER A 34 5.51 -7.53 4.66
C SER A 34 4.79 -7.12 3.37
N VAL A 35 3.58 -7.66 3.14
CA VAL A 35 2.71 -7.26 2.03
C VAL A 35 2.29 -5.81 2.18
N SER A 36 1.77 -5.42 3.35
CA SER A 36 1.40 -4.03 3.64
C SER A 36 2.58 -3.07 3.41
N THR A 37 3.78 -3.42 3.88
CA THR A 37 4.99 -2.62 3.67
C THR A 37 5.33 -2.47 2.18
N ALA A 38 5.18 -3.55 1.39
CA ALA A 38 5.41 -3.49 -0.04
C ALA A 38 4.37 -2.61 -0.76
N GLU A 39 3.11 -2.68 -0.33
CA GLU A 39 2.04 -1.83 -0.83
C GLU A 39 2.28 -0.35 -0.51
N THR A 40 2.66 -0.02 0.73
CA THR A 40 3.04 1.35 1.12
C THR A 40 4.20 1.87 0.27
N LYS A 41 5.27 1.08 0.08
CA LYS A 41 6.39 1.47 -0.78
C LYS A 41 5.96 1.71 -2.23
N ASN A 42 5.03 0.90 -2.73
CA ASN A 42 4.49 1.09 -4.06
C ASN A 42 3.64 2.38 -4.15
N ALA A 43 2.81 2.65 -3.13
CA ALA A 43 2.03 3.88 -3.02
C ALA A 43 2.95 5.11 -3.08
N SER A 44 3.99 5.16 -2.24
CA SER A 44 4.97 6.25 -2.23
C SER A 44 5.67 6.41 -3.58
N ARG A 45 5.98 5.31 -4.26
CA ARG A 45 6.56 5.34 -5.61
C ARG A 45 5.60 5.91 -6.64
N LEU A 46 4.31 5.57 -6.57
CA LEU A 46 3.28 6.10 -7.48
C LEU A 46 3.03 7.58 -7.21
N ALA A 47 2.92 7.99 -5.95
CA ALA A 47 2.76 9.39 -5.53
C ALA A 47 3.92 10.25 -6.06
N ARG A 48 5.17 9.81 -5.85
CA ARG A 48 6.36 10.51 -6.37
C ARG A 48 6.39 10.63 -7.90
N ARG A 49 5.69 9.73 -8.60
CA ARG A 49 5.58 9.75 -10.06
C ARG A 49 4.34 10.50 -10.56
N GLY A 50 3.54 11.10 -9.68
CA GLY A 50 2.27 11.74 -10.03
C GLY A 50 1.23 10.77 -10.59
N LYS A 51 1.35 9.47 -10.28
CA LYS A 51 0.46 8.41 -10.79
C LYS A 51 -0.55 7.93 -9.75
N LEU A 52 -0.51 8.51 -8.56
CA LEU A 52 -1.47 8.26 -7.51
C LEU A 52 -2.36 9.50 -7.44
N LEU A 53 -3.56 9.38 -8.00
CA LEU A 53 -4.45 10.51 -8.23
C LEU A 53 -5.70 10.38 -7.35
N PRO A 54 -6.30 11.50 -6.94
CA PRO A 54 -7.60 11.48 -6.29
C PRO A 54 -8.66 10.93 -7.24
N ASP A 55 -9.48 10.01 -6.74
CA ASP A 55 -10.62 9.43 -7.45
C ASP A 55 -11.91 10.05 -6.90
N TRP A 56 -12.30 11.18 -7.50
CA TRP A 56 -13.48 11.94 -7.10
C TRP A 56 -14.80 11.23 -7.43
N GLU A 57 -14.81 10.28 -8.37
CA GLU A 57 -16.00 9.49 -8.69
C GLU A 57 -16.37 8.55 -7.54
N ARG A 58 -15.36 8.13 -6.75
CA ARG A 58 -15.51 7.27 -5.58
C ARG A 58 -15.36 8.02 -4.26
N GLY A 59 -15.30 9.36 -4.29
CA GLY A 59 -15.27 10.17 -3.09
C GLY A 59 -16.59 10.10 -2.34
N GLU A 60 -16.52 9.89 -1.03
CA GLU A 60 -17.72 9.78 -0.19
C GLU A 60 -17.82 10.99 0.76
N PRO A 61 -19.02 11.53 1.02
CA PRO A 61 -19.20 12.56 2.04
C PRO A 61 -18.77 12.04 3.42
N TRP A 62 -18.07 12.90 4.18
CA TRP A 62 -17.63 12.63 5.54
C TRP A 62 -17.92 13.85 6.42
N GLY A 63 -19.16 13.97 6.89
CA GLY A 63 -19.61 15.17 7.59
C GLY A 63 -19.65 16.38 6.63
N GLU A 64 -18.91 17.43 6.96
CA GLU A 64 -18.72 18.63 6.11
C GLU A 64 -17.55 18.47 5.11
N GLU A 65 -16.84 17.35 5.17
CA GLU A 65 -15.67 17.03 4.35
C GLU A 65 -15.99 15.87 3.38
N PHE A 66 -14.97 15.44 2.65
CA PHE A 66 -15.02 14.26 1.78
C PHE A 66 -13.90 13.29 2.14
N LEU A 67 -14.23 12.01 2.25
CA LEU A 67 -13.26 10.93 2.27
C LEU A 67 -12.90 10.57 0.84
N LEU A 68 -11.73 11.03 0.39
CA LEU A 68 -11.30 10.93 -1.01
C LEU A 68 -10.28 9.79 -1.19
N PRO A 69 -10.61 8.73 -1.94
CA PRO A 69 -9.65 7.71 -2.27
C PRO A 69 -8.58 8.22 -3.24
N PHE A 70 -7.35 7.75 -3.04
CA PHE A 70 -6.24 7.94 -3.96
C PHE A 70 -5.92 6.63 -4.67
N ALA A 71 -6.19 6.59 -5.98
CA ALA A 71 -6.07 5.41 -6.81
C ALA A 71 -4.85 5.45 -7.72
N GLY A 72 -4.23 4.29 -7.91
CA GLY A 72 -3.19 4.11 -8.93
C GLY A 72 -3.79 3.87 -10.33
N PRO A 73 -2.95 3.75 -11.38
CA PRO A 73 -3.43 3.59 -12.76
C PRO A 73 -4.28 2.34 -13.02
N SER A 74 -4.23 1.34 -12.12
CA SER A 74 -5.04 0.13 -12.21
C SER A 74 -6.40 0.27 -11.51
N GLY A 75 -6.74 1.44 -10.98
CA GLY A 75 -7.95 1.67 -10.18
C GLY A 75 -7.88 1.12 -8.75
N LYS A 76 -6.72 0.59 -8.32
CA LYS A 76 -6.50 0.15 -6.93
C LYS A 76 -6.35 1.38 -6.04
N ILE A 77 -7.14 1.43 -4.97
CA ILE A 77 -7.05 2.45 -3.92
C ILE A 77 -5.87 2.11 -2.99
N TYR A 78 -5.02 3.09 -2.71
CA TYR A 78 -3.85 2.90 -1.82
C TYR A 78 -4.02 3.59 -0.47
N HIS A 79 -4.70 4.73 -0.43
CA HIS A 79 -5.04 5.43 0.81
C HIS A 79 -6.25 6.32 0.57
N TYR A 80 -6.81 6.83 1.67
CA TYR A 80 -7.83 7.86 1.66
C TYR A 80 -7.26 9.12 2.29
N GLN A 81 -7.73 10.26 1.84
CA GLN A 81 -7.46 11.55 2.45
C GLN A 81 -8.79 12.23 2.74
N ILE A 82 -8.92 12.82 3.93
CA ILE A 82 -10.05 13.69 4.22
C ILE A 82 -9.72 15.06 3.63
N VAL A 83 -10.62 15.57 2.79
CA VAL A 83 -10.48 16.87 2.14
C VAL A 83 -11.73 17.70 2.41
N SER A 84 -11.54 18.95 2.79
CA SER A 84 -12.63 19.91 2.88
C SER A 84 -13.08 20.31 1.48
N ARG A 85 -14.39 20.54 1.32
CA ARG A 85 -14.91 21.18 0.10
C ARG A 85 -14.22 22.54 -0.03
N ARG A 86 -13.58 22.80 -1.17
CA ARG A 86 -13.18 24.18 -1.49
C ARG A 86 -14.48 24.97 -1.68
N ASP A 87 -14.77 25.86 -0.76
CA ASP A 87 -15.68 26.97 -1.01
C ASP A 87 -14.98 27.88 -2.02
N ASP A 88 -15.16 27.59 -3.30
CA ASP A 88 -14.92 28.57 -4.36
C ASP A 88 -16.08 29.56 -4.27
N GLY A 89 -15.92 30.55 -3.38
CA GLY A 89 -16.79 31.71 -3.24
C GLY A 89 -16.69 32.66 -4.42
#